data_AF-A0A4Q5X275-F1
#
_entry.id   AF-A0A4Q5X275-F1
#
_cell.length_a   1.000
_cell.length_b   1.000
_cell.length_c   1.000
_cell.angle_alpha   90.00
_cell.angle_beta   90.00
_cell.angle_gamma   90.00
#
_symmetry.space_group_name_H-M   'P 1'
#
loop_
_entity.id
_entity.type
_entity.pdbx_description
1 polymer ?
#
loop_
_entity_poly.entity_id
_entity_poly.type
_entity_poly.pdbx_seq_one_letter_code
_entity_poly.pdbx_strand_id
1 'polypeptide(L)'
;MHIGLVGGLDRSEAQYRQLAERAGHSIEWHTGDLAGRGAGTLESMVERSDLIIVVTSVNSHGAVWRARKLAKLRRKQLMLVARCGVSKFASVLSEISTPGAAWKRVGG
;
A
#
# COMPACT_ATOMS: atom_id res chain seq x y z
N MET A 1 -4.78 -6.98 9.31
CA MET A 1 -3.83 -5.85 9.05
C MET A 1 -4.57 -4.71 8.37
N HIS A 2 -4.06 -3.50 8.52
CA HIS A 2 -4.46 -2.34 7.73
C HIS A 2 -3.49 -2.14 6.56
N ILE A 3 -3.99 -2.09 5.33
CA ILE A 3 -3.18 -2.05 4.11
C ILE A 3 -3.44 -0.72 3.38
N GLY A 4 -2.40 0.10 3.23
CA GLY A 4 -2.47 1.35 2.47
C GLY A 4 -2.05 1.15 1.03
N LEU A 5 -2.85 1.58 0.06
CA LEU A 5 -2.53 1.51 -1.36
C LEU A 5 -2.28 2.91 -1.93
N VAL A 6 -1.09 3.13 -2.48
CA VAL A 6 -0.68 4.39 -3.10
C VAL A 6 -0.73 4.24 -4.62
N GLY A 7 -1.68 4.94 -5.24
CA GLY A 7 -1.87 5.07 -6.68
C GLY A 7 -2.80 4.03 -7.31
N GLY A 8 -3.61 4.53 -8.25
CA GLY A 8 -4.25 3.77 -9.33
C GLY A 8 -5.18 2.63 -8.93
N LEU A 9 -6.28 2.93 -8.23
CA LEU A 9 -7.32 1.94 -7.88
C LEU A 9 -8.77 2.42 -8.07
N ASP A 10 -8.97 3.66 -8.54
CA ASP A 10 -10.29 4.31 -8.54
C ASP A 10 -11.40 3.53 -9.26
N ARG A 11 -11.08 2.73 -10.28
CA ARG A 11 -12.10 2.02 -11.06
C ARG A 11 -12.57 0.70 -10.45
N SER A 12 -11.89 0.19 -9.41
CA SER A 12 -12.16 -1.15 -8.87
C SER A 12 -12.17 -1.20 -7.35
N GLU A 13 -12.23 -0.05 -6.66
CA GLU A 13 -12.14 0.07 -5.20
C GLU A 13 -13.01 -0.94 -4.44
N ALA A 14 -14.26 -1.13 -4.86
CA ALA A 14 -15.19 -2.07 -4.26
C ALA A 14 -14.68 -3.53 -4.29
N GLN A 15 -14.04 -3.95 -5.38
CA GLN A 15 -13.50 -5.31 -5.51
C GLN A 15 -12.29 -5.53 -4.59
N TYR A 16 -11.41 -4.53 -4.46
CA TYR A 16 -10.29 -4.61 -3.53
C TYR A 16 -10.77 -4.66 -2.09
N ARG A 17 -11.77 -3.84 -1.74
CA ARG A 17 -12.36 -3.82 -0.40
C ARG A 17 -12.95 -5.16 -0.05
N GLN A 18 -13.75 -5.74 -0.94
CA GLN A 18 -14.34 -7.05 -0.75
C GLN A 18 -13.28 -8.15 -0.60
N LEU A 19 -12.19 -8.11 -1.38
CA LEU A 19 -11.09 -9.09 -1.25
C LEU A 19 -10.34 -8.96 0.07
N ALA A 20 -10.02 -7.72 0.48
CA ALA A 20 -9.35 -7.47 1.74
C ALA A 20 -10.20 -7.94 2.92
N GLU A 21 -11.49 -7.58 2.95
CA GLU A 21 -12.43 -7.98 4.00
C GLU A 21 -12.58 -9.50 4.09
N ARG A 22 -12.72 -10.18 2.95
CA ARG A 22 -12.76 -11.67 2.90
C ARG A 22 -11.52 -12.32 3.47
N ALA A 23 -10.36 -11.66 3.36
CA ALA A 23 -9.11 -12.11 3.92
C ALA A 23 -8.86 -11.59 5.37
N GLY A 24 -9.81 -10.88 5.99
CA GLY A 24 -9.66 -10.35 7.35
C GLY A 24 -8.76 -9.11 7.46
N HIS A 25 -8.59 -8.37 6.37
CA HIS A 25 -7.80 -7.15 6.29
C HIS A 25 -8.69 -5.93 5.99
N SER A 26 -8.24 -4.75 6.41
CA SER A 26 -8.82 -3.47 6.00
C SER A 26 -7.88 -2.76 5.04
N ILE A 27 -8.44 -1.91 4.18
CA ILE A 27 -7.67 -1.14 3.20
C ILE A 27 -8.04 0.34 3.22
N GLU A 28 -7.06 1.17 2.89
CA GLU A 28 -7.20 2.60 2.64
C GLU A 28 -6.40 2.97 1.38
N TRP A 29 -6.79 4.06 0.70
CA TRP A 29 -6.18 4.50 -0.54
C TRP A 29 -5.65 5.92 -0.45
N HIS A 30 -4.58 6.15 -1.21
CA HIS A 30 -4.05 7.47 -1.49
C HIS A 30 -3.74 7.56 -2.97
N THR A 31 -4.15 8.64 -3.64
CA THR A 31 -3.92 8.83 -5.08
C THR A 31 -2.44 8.94 -5.44
N GLY A 32 -1.61 9.32 -4.45
CA GLY A 32 -0.21 9.65 -4.65
C GLY A 32 0.05 11.13 -4.93
N ASP A 33 -1.01 11.93 -4.98
CA ASP A 33 -0.88 13.38 -5.08
C ASP A 33 -0.27 13.96 -3.80
N LEU A 34 0.83 14.69 -3.95
CA LEU A 34 1.54 15.33 -2.84
C LEU A 34 1.22 16.83 -2.72
N ALA A 35 0.41 17.38 -3.61
CA ALA A 35 0.05 18.80 -3.59
C ALA A 35 -0.83 19.15 -2.38
N GLY A 36 -0.70 20.38 -1.88
CA GLY A 36 -1.47 20.88 -0.74
C GLY A 36 -1.36 19.98 0.49
N ARG A 37 -2.49 19.39 0.92
CA ARG A 37 -2.56 18.49 2.08
C ARG A 37 -2.15 17.04 1.75
N GLY A 38 -1.94 16.71 0.47
CA GLY A 38 -1.63 15.35 -0.01
C GLY A 38 -0.40 14.71 0.66
N ALA A 39 0.62 15.51 0.96
CA ALA A 39 1.80 15.01 1.68
C ALA A 39 1.49 14.55 3.12
N GLY A 40 0.59 15.25 3.82
CA GLY A 40 0.19 14.94 5.19
C GLY A 40 -0.83 13.79 5.26
N THR A 41 -1.72 13.68 4.28
CA THR A 41 -2.64 12.54 4.18
C THR A 41 -1.89 11.25 3.86
N LEU A 42 -0.86 11.30 3.00
CA LEU A 42 0.01 10.16 2.75
C LEU A 42 0.73 9.72 4.04
N GLU A 43 1.28 10.66 4.80
CA GLU A 43 1.95 10.37 6.07
C GLU A 43 1.00 9.73 7.09
N SER A 44 -0.18 10.30 7.26
CA SER A 44 -1.20 9.76 8.16
C SER A 44 -1.64 8.34 7.76
N MET A 45 -1.78 8.07 6.47
CA MET A 45 -2.09 6.73 5.97
C MET A 45 -0.95 5.74 6.26
N VAL A 46 0.31 6.14 6.03
CA VAL A 46 1.48 5.28 6.33
C VAL A 46 1.57 4.95 7.82
N GLU A 47 1.22 5.89 8.70
CA GLU A 47 1.23 5.66 10.15
C GLU A 47 0.19 4.63 10.60
N ARG A 48 -1.02 4.71 10.04
CA ARG A 48 -2.11 3.74 10.31
C ARG A 48 -1.89 2.37 9.67
N SER A 49 -1.19 2.33 8.53
CA SER A 49 -1.01 1.10 7.75
C SER A 49 0.06 0.20 8.35
N ASP A 50 -0.16 -1.10 8.29
CA ASP A 50 0.86 -2.11 8.55
C ASP A 50 1.72 -2.32 7.29
N LEU A 51 1.05 -2.53 6.15
CA LEU A 51 1.62 -2.74 4.82
C LEU A 51 1.23 -1.59 3.89
N ILE A 52 2.21 -1.05 3.18
CA ILE A 52 2.03 -0.04 2.15
C ILE A 52 2.36 -0.65 0.80
N ILE A 53 1.43 -0.57 -0.15
CA ILE A 53 1.60 -1.00 -1.54
C ILE A 53 1.68 0.25 -2.40
N VAL A 54 2.76 0.44 -3.15
CA VAL A 54 2.92 1.60 -4.05
C VAL A 54 2.96 1.12 -5.50
N VAL A 55 2.02 1.61 -6.31
CA VAL A 55 1.96 1.30 -7.74
C VAL A 55 2.85 2.28 -8.51
N THR A 56 4.07 1.87 -8.84
CA THR A 56 5.08 2.79 -9.38
C THR A 56 4.80 3.29 -10.80
N SER A 57 3.96 2.60 -11.58
CA SER A 57 3.65 3.02 -12.97
C SER A 57 2.74 4.24 -13.08
N VAL A 58 1.96 4.52 -12.03
CA VAL A 58 0.96 5.61 -12.00
C VAL A 58 1.31 6.72 -11.03
N ASN A 59 2.37 6.54 -10.25
CA ASN A 59 2.84 7.51 -9.26
C ASN A 59 4.07 8.27 -9.76
N SER A 60 4.18 9.54 -9.36
CA SER A 60 5.40 10.31 -9.59
C SER A 60 6.57 9.74 -8.78
N HIS A 61 7.80 9.99 -9.24
CA HIS A 61 9.02 9.63 -8.50
C HIS A 61 9.03 10.21 -7.07
N GLY A 62 8.50 11.43 -6.90
CA GLY A 62 8.38 12.08 -5.58
C GLY A 62 7.45 11.33 -4.64
N ALA A 63 6.28 10.88 -5.13
CA ALA A 63 5.32 10.10 -4.35
C ALA A 63 5.91 8.76 -3.89
N VAL A 64 6.55 8.04 -4.82
CA VAL A 64 7.20 6.75 -4.51
C VAL A 64 8.33 6.95 -3.49
N TRP A 65 9.19 7.94 -3.69
CA TRP A 65 10.30 8.23 -2.77
C TRP A 65 9.80 8.60 -1.38
N ARG A 66 8.76 9.43 -1.28
CA ARG A 66 8.20 9.87 0.00
C ARG A 66 7.52 8.74 0.75
N ALA A 67 6.69 7.93 0.07
CA ALA A 67 6.09 6.73 0.65
C ALA A 67 7.16 5.75 1.16
N ARG A 68 8.23 5.53 0.37
CA ARG A 68 9.35 4.69 0.79
C ARG A 68 10.08 5.22 2.01
N LYS A 69 10.35 6.53 2.04
CA LYS A 69 11.03 7.19 3.17
C LYS A 69 10.20 7.07 4.45
N LEU A 70 8.89 7.35 4.37
CA LEU A 70 7.98 7.26 5.51
C LEU A 70 7.86 5.82 6.02
N ALA A 71 7.68 4.84 5.12
CA ALA A 71 7.60 3.44 5.51
C ALA A 71 8.88 2.97 6.22
N LYS A 72 10.06 3.36 5.71
CA LYS A 72 11.35 3.05 6.35
C LYS A 72 11.45 3.69 7.74
N LEU A 73 11.15 4.99 7.86
CA LEU A 73 11.21 5.73 9.12
C LEU A 73 10.28 5.14 10.19
N ARG A 74 9.09 4.70 9.77
CA ARG A 74 8.07 4.13 10.65
C ARG A 74 8.16 2.60 10.80
N ARG A 75 9.18 1.97 10.19
CA ARG A 75 9.41 0.50 10.18
C ARG A 75 8.19 -0.30 9.70
N LYS A 76 7.47 0.23 8.72
CA LYS A 76 6.29 -0.40 8.11
C LYS A 76 6.69 -1.32 6.96
N GLN A 77 5.82 -2.26 6.60
CA GLN A 77 6.03 -3.06 5.39
C GLN A 77 5.81 -2.18 4.16
N LEU A 78 6.64 -2.35 3.14
CA LEU A 78 6.48 -1.64 1.88
C LEU A 78 6.71 -2.61 0.73
N MET A 79 5.78 -2.58 -0.22
CA MET A 79 5.86 -3.32 -1.47
C MET A 79 5.73 -2.34 -2.64
N LEU A 80 6.75 -2.28 -3.47
CA LEU A 80 6.75 -1.49 -4.70
C LEU A 80 6.40 -2.41 -5.87
N VAL A 81 5.34 -2.08 -6.61
CA VAL A 81 4.89 -2.88 -7.77
C VAL A 81 4.64 -1.98 -8.96
N ALA A 82 5.01 -2.44 -10.15
CA ALA A 82 4.69 -1.70 -11.38
C ALA A 82 3.17 -1.67 -11.62
N ARG A 83 2.45 -2.76 -11.32
CA ARG A 83 1.00 -2.88 -11.46
C ARG A 83 0.43 -3.65 -10.28
N CYS A 84 -0.71 -3.20 -9.76
CA CYS A 84 -1.46 -3.90 -8.71
C CYS A 84 -2.90 -4.09 -9.17
N GLY A 85 -3.14 -5.05 -10.06
CA GLY A 85 -4.49 -5.48 -10.42
C GLY A 85 -5.12 -6.37 -9.33
N VAL A 86 -6.43 -6.62 -9.44
CA VAL A 86 -7.22 -7.43 -8.48
C VAL A 86 -6.58 -8.79 -8.22
N SER A 87 -6.13 -9.50 -9.27
CA SER A 87 -5.48 -10.81 -9.11
C SER A 87 -4.14 -10.72 -8.36
N LYS A 88 -3.32 -9.69 -8.65
CA LYS A 88 -2.05 -9.50 -7.94
C LYS A 88 -2.29 -9.14 -6.47
N PHE A 89 -3.30 -8.34 -6.20
CA PHE A 89 -3.70 -7.99 -4.85
C PHE A 89 -4.18 -9.24 -4.08
N ALA A 90 -5.00 -10.10 -4.69
CA ALA A 90 -5.42 -11.36 -4.09
C ALA A 90 -4.23 -12.28 -3.77
N SER A 91 -3.24 -12.40 -4.67
CA SER A 91 -2.00 -13.14 -4.38
C SER A 91 -1.26 -12.58 -3.17
N VAL A 92 -1.13 -11.25 -3.08
CA VAL A 92 -0.47 -10.58 -1.94
C VAL A 92 -1.23 -10.87 -0.64
N LEU A 93 -2.56 -10.79 -0.65
CA LEU A 93 -3.38 -11.13 0.53
C LEU A 93 -3.17 -12.58 0.98
N SER A 94 -3.09 -13.52 0.04
CA SER A 94 -2.80 -14.93 0.34
C SER A 94 -1.40 -15.12 0.94
N GLU A 95 -0.41 -14.41 0.42
CA GLU A 95 0.97 -14.46 0.93
C GLU A 95 1.05 -13.91 2.36
N ILE A 96 0.45 -12.76 2.66
CA ILE A 96 0.50 -12.16 4.00
C ILE A 96 -0.37 -12.87 5.04
N SER A 97 -1.39 -13.61 4.59
CA SER A 97 -2.23 -14.44 5.46
C SER A 97 -1.51 -15.72 5.91
N THR A 98 -0.40 -16.08 5.25
CA THR A 98 0.39 -17.27 5.60
C THR A 98 1.33 -16.94 6.77
N PRO A 99 1.18 -17.59 7.94
CA PRO A 99 2.09 -17.39 9.06
C PRO A 99 3.51 -17.77 8.67
N GLY A 100 4.46 -16.84 8.82
CA GLY A 100 5.87 -17.06 8.46
C GLY A 100 6.29 -16.61 7.06
N ALA A 101 5.38 -16.02 6.27
CA ALA A 101 5.76 -15.39 5.00
C ALA A 101 6.80 -14.28 5.24
N ALA A 102 8.00 -14.48 4.70
CA ALA A 102 9.13 -13.56 4.82
C ALA A 102 8.90 -12.31 3.95
N TRP A 103 8.09 -11.38 4.45
CA TRP A 103 7.97 -10.06 3.83
C TRP A 103 9.20 -9.23 4.16
N LYS A 104 9.86 -8.66 3.15
CA LYS A 104 10.99 -7.76 3.38
C LYS A 104 10.50 -6.51 4.09
N ARG A 105 10.86 -6.35 5.35
CA ARG A 105 10.86 -5.05 6.03
C ARG A 105 11.81 -4.13 5.26
N VAL A 106 11.35 -2.93 4.90
CA VAL A 106 12.25 -1.93 4.34
C VAL A 106 13.09 -1.37 5.48
N GLY A 107 14.26 -1.97 5.69
CA GLY A 107 15.19 -1.63 6.76
C GLY A 107 15.77 -2.86 7.44
N GLY A 108 16.72 -3.49 6.75
CA GLY A 108 17.89 -4.15 7.33
C GLY A 108 19.11 -3.44 6.77
#